data_AF-A0A6B3CAX3-F1
#
_entry.id   AF-A0A6B3CAX3-F1
#
_cell.length_a   1.000
_cell.length_b   1.000
_cell.length_c   1.000
_cell.angle_alpha   90.00
_cell.angle_beta   90.00
_cell.angle_gamma   90.00
#
_symmetry.space_group_name_H-M   'P 1'
#
loop_
_entity.id
_entity.type
_entity.pdbx_description
1 polymer ?
#
loop_
_entity_poly.entity_id
_entity_poly.type
_entity_poly.pdbx_seq_one_letter_code
_entity_poly.pdbx_strand_id
1 'polypeptide(L)'
;HRVLNQGLLAATAASLVVLLWLTVGQSVARSELSEARADGQESLKVLNDARIASLQARAGENLTLIARGAVLAEDKKSDKYDVDFSNDMKDLDAGLATAAKLADDTAGLDPVARAAEGVRQWKGLHAAARETD
;
A
#
# COMPACT_ATOMS: atom_id res chain seq x y z
N HIS A 1 -6.18 51.90 47.48
CA HIS A 1 -5.24 51.02 46.76
C HIS A 1 -5.97 49.71 46.48
N ARG A 2 -6.44 49.45 45.23
CA ARG A 2 -7.10 48.17 44.92
C ARG A 2 -5.99 47.13 44.87
N VAL A 3 -5.83 46.37 45.94
CA VAL A 3 -4.87 45.26 46.00
C VAL A 3 -5.34 44.26 44.97
N LEU A 4 -4.62 44.18 43.85
CA LEU A 4 -4.88 43.19 42.82
C LEU A 4 -4.77 41.82 43.50
N ASN A 5 -5.83 41.01 43.39
CA ASN A 5 -5.89 39.72 44.04
C ASN A 5 -4.89 38.78 43.35
N GLN A 6 -3.69 38.68 43.92
CA GLN A 6 -2.56 37.93 43.38
C GLN A 6 -2.91 36.45 43.18
N GLY A 7 -3.79 35.89 44.02
CA GLY A 7 -4.31 34.53 43.85
C GLY A 7 -5.14 34.37 42.58
N LEU A 8 -5.96 35.37 42.22
CA LEU A 8 -6.73 35.36 40.98
C LEU A 8 -5.80 35.49 39.76
N LEU A 9 -4.80 36.36 39.83
CA LEU A 9 -3.78 36.51 38.78
C LEU A 9 -2.98 35.22 38.55
N ALA A 10 -2.54 34.57 39.63
CA ALA A 10 -1.83 33.30 39.57
C ALA A 10 -2.72 32.19 38.99
N ALA A 11 -3.98 32.12 39.41
CA ALA A 11 -4.94 31.15 38.89
C ALA A 11 -5.23 31.38 37.39
N THR A 12 -5.38 32.63 36.94
CA THR A 12 -5.56 32.95 35.52
C THR A 12 -4.32 32.59 34.71
N ALA A 13 -3.12 32.90 35.20
CA ALA A 13 -1.87 32.53 34.54
C ALA A 13 -1.73 31.00 34.41
N ALA A 14 -2.01 30.26 35.48
CA ALA A 14 -1.98 28.79 35.46
C ALA A 14 -2.99 28.22 34.45
N SER A 15 -4.21 28.74 34.42
CA SER A 15 -5.24 28.34 33.45
C SER A 15 -4.80 28.61 32.00
N LEU A 16 -4.16 29.74 31.72
CA LEU A 16 -3.64 30.05 30.38
C LEU A 16 -2.54 29.07 29.96
N VAL A 17 -1.63 28.70 30.86
CA VAL A 17 -0.59 27.70 30.59
C VAL A 17 -1.21 26.34 30.27
N VAL A 18 -2.22 25.91 31.05
CA VAL A 18 -2.93 24.64 30.79
C VAL A 18 -3.66 24.68 29.44
N LEU A 19 -4.32 25.79 29.11
CA LEU A 19 -5.00 25.93 27.82
C LEU A 19 -4.01 25.92 26.65
N LEU A 20 -2.87 26.60 26.78
CA LEU A 20 -1.80 26.55 25.79
C LEU A 20 -1.28 25.13 25.61
N TRP A 21 -0.99 24.43 26.71
CA TRP A 21 -0.55 23.04 26.68
C TRP A 21 -1.56 22.13 25.97
N LEU A 22 -2.85 22.24 26.31
CA LEU A 22 -3.92 21.47 25.66
C LEU A 22 -4.04 21.79 24.18
N THR A 23 -3.94 23.07 23.80
CA THR A 23 -4.07 23.48 22.39
C THR A 23 -2.93 22.91 21.55
N VAL A 24 -1.70 22.96 22.06
CA VAL A 24 -0.53 22.36 21.40
C VAL A 24 -0.70 20.85 21.32
N GLY A 25 -1.04 20.19 22.44
CA GLY A 25 -1.25 18.74 22.47
C GLY A 25 -2.36 18.27 21.52
N GLN A 26 -3.48 18.99 21.47
CA GLN A 26 -4.56 18.70 20.52
C GLN A 26 -4.16 18.94 19.07
N SER A 27 -3.32 19.94 18.79
CA SER A 27 -2.84 20.21 17.43
C SER A 27 -1.90 19.12 16.95
N VAL A 28 -0.95 18.69 17.78
CA VAL A 28 -0.05 17.57 17.50
C VAL A 28 -0.85 16.29 17.28
N ALA A 29 -1.75 15.94 18.22
CA ALA A 29 -2.57 14.73 18.10
C ALA A 29 -3.46 14.72 16.85
N ARG A 30 -3.97 15.88 16.42
CA ARG A 30 -4.74 15.99 15.17
C ARG A 30 -3.87 15.80 13.94
N SER A 31 -2.64 16.30 13.95
CA SER A 31 -1.69 16.12 12.85
C SER A 31 -1.35 14.65 12.66
N GLU A 32 -0.88 13.99 13.73
CA GLU A 32 -0.53 12.57 13.75
C GLU A 32 -1.71 11.68 13.31
N LEU A 33 -2.92 11.97 13.80
CA LEU A 33 -4.11 11.21 13.41
C LEU A 33 -4.51 11.42 11.94
N SER A 34 -4.32 12.64 11.42
CA SER A 34 -4.59 12.93 10.01
C SER A 34 -3.59 12.22 9.10
N GLU A 35 -2.32 12.23 9.46
CA GLU A 35 -1.21 11.58 8.75
C GLU A 35 -1.40 10.06 8.77
N ALA A 36 -1.58 9.44 9.94
CA ALA A 36 -1.86 8.02 10.07
C ALA A 36 -3.10 7.56 9.29
N ARG A 37 -4.13 8.41 9.18
CA ARG A 37 -5.34 8.10 8.41
C ARG A 37 -5.08 8.18 6.91
N ALA A 38 -4.29 9.14 6.44
CA ALA A 38 -3.93 9.26 5.02
C ALA A 38 -3.01 8.10 4.59
N ASP A 39 -1.92 7.89 5.31
CA ASP A 39 -0.89 6.91 4.98
C ASP A 39 -1.41 5.47 5.15
N GLY A 40 -2.22 5.23 6.19
CA GLY A 40 -2.86 3.93 6.40
C GLY A 40 -3.87 3.57 5.30
N GLN A 41 -4.62 4.55 4.78
CA GLN A 41 -5.52 4.32 3.65
C GLN A 41 -4.77 4.05 2.35
N GLU A 42 -3.69 4.80 2.10
CA GLU A 42 -2.86 4.61 0.91
C GLU A 42 -2.17 3.24 0.92
N SER A 43 -1.59 2.85 2.05
CA SER A 43 -0.94 1.54 2.22
C SER A 43 -1.91 0.39 1.99
N LEU A 44 -3.12 0.45 2.56
CA LEU A 44 -4.15 -0.58 2.34
C LEU A 44 -4.61 -0.63 0.89
N LYS A 45 -4.75 0.53 0.24
CA LYS A 45 -5.11 0.59 -1.17
C LYS A 45 -4.06 -0.08 -2.03
N VAL A 46 -2.78 0.28 -1.86
CA VAL A 46 -1.66 -0.30 -2.63
C VAL A 46 -1.58 -1.82 -2.46
N LEU A 47 -1.72 -2.31 -1.23
CA LEU A 47 -1.68 -3.76 -0.96
C LEU A 47 -2.89 -4.49 -1.55
N ASN A 48 -4.07 -3.86 -1.54
CA ASN A 48 -5.27 -4.42 -2.14
C ASN A 48 -5.18 -4.44 -3.67
N ASP A 49 -4.65 -3.39 -4.29
CA ASP A 49 -4.41 -3.33 -5.74
C ASP A 49 -3.42 -4.42 -6.16
N ALA A 50 -2.32 -4.59 -5.42
CA ALA A 50 -1.37 -5.69 -5.64
C ALA A 50 -2.05 -7.06 -5.52
N ARG A 51 -2.91 -7.25 -4.50
CA ARG A 51 -3.67 -8.49 -4.34
C ARG A 51 -4.62 -8.76 -5.52
N ILE A 52 -5.29 -7.73 -6.03
CA ILE A 52 -6.18 -7.85 -7.20
C ILE A 52 -5.35 -8.27 -8.43
N ALA A 53 -4.23 -7.60 -8.70
CA ALA A 53 -3.32 -7.95 -9.79
C ALA A 53 -2.83 -9.41 -9.69
N SER A 54 -2.46 -9.86 -8.48
CA SER A 54 -2.10 -11.28 -8.27
C SER A 54 -3.23 -12.26 -8.60
N LEU A 55 -4.49 -11.92 -8.27
CA LEU A 55 -5.63 -12.77 -8.60
C LEU A 55 -5.94 -12.77 -10.09
N GLN A 56 -5.81 -11.61 -10.75
CA GLN A 56 -5.99 -11.48 -12.20
C GLN A 56 -4.92 -12.26 -12.96
N ALA A 57 -3.64 -12.14 -12.57
CA ALA A 57 -2.55 -12.92 -13.14
C ALA A 57 -2.83 -14.43 -13.03
N ARG A 58 -3.32 -14.89 -11.86
CA ARG A 58 -3.65 -16.31 -11.67
C ARG A 58 -4.86 -16.76 -12.51
N ALA A 59 -5.80 -15.87 -12.77
CA ALA A 59 -6.90 -16.15 -13.70
C ALA A 59 -6.38 -16.22 -15.15
N GLY A 60 -5.53 -15.28 -15.57
CA GLY A 60 -4.89 -15.26 -16.88
C GLY A 60 -4.09 -16.53 -17.15
N GLU A 61 -3.23 -16.93 -16.20
CA GLU A 61 -2.44 -18.17 -16.28
C GLU A 61 -3.33 -19.43 -16.40
N ASN A 62 -4.45 -19.51 -15.68
CA ASN A 62 -5.36 -20.64 -15.85
C ASN A 62 -6.07 -20.62 -17.22
N LEU A 63 -6.34 -19.43 -17.76
CA LEU A 63 -7.01 -19.27 -19.05
C LEU A 63 -6.07 -19.56 -20.22
N THR A 64 -4.75 -19.36 -20.10
CA THR A 64 -3.79 -19.82 -21.13
C THR A 64 -3.85 -21.34 -21.28
N LEU A 65 -3.99 -22.10 -20.19
CA LEU A 65 -4.11 -23.56 -20.23
C LEU A 65 -5.42 -24.03 -20.90
N ILE A 66 -6.51 -23.27 -20.75
CA ILE A 66 -7.81 -23.63 -21.31
C ILE A 66 -7.90 -23.22 -22.78
N ALA A 67 -7.55 -21.97 -23.09
CA ALA A 67 -7.70 -21.40 -24.42
C ALA A 67 -6.57 -21.81 -25.37
N ARG A 68 -5.35 -22.04 -24.85
CA ARG A 68 -4.16 -22.47 -25.61
C ARG A 68 -3.95 -21.66 -26.90
N GLY A 69 -3.91 -20.33 -26.80
CA GLY A 69 -3.73 -19.44 -27.94
C GLY A 69 -4.95 -19.23 -28.84
N ALA A 70 -6.10 -19.85 -28.55
CA ALA A 70 -7.32 -19.67 -29.36
C ALA A 70 -7.91 -18.25 -29.27
N VAL A 71 -7.61 -17.52 -28.19
CA VAL A 71 -8.02 -16.12 -28.01
C VAL A 71 -6.79 -15.24 -28.20
N LEU A 72 -6.81 -14.43 -29.24
CA LEU A 72 -5.69 -13.58 -29.63
C LEU A 72 -5.82 -12.19 -28.98
N ALA A 73 -4.67 -11.61 -28.63
CA ALA A 73 -4.56 -10.22 -28.22
C ALA A 73 -4.90 -9.26 -29.38
N GLU A 74 -4.90 -7.95 -29.11
CA GLU A 74 -5.21 -6.92 -30.12
C GLU A 74 -4.29 -6.99 -31.35
N ASP A 75 -3.05 -7.43 -31.17
CA ASP A 75 -2.08 -7.63 -32.25
C ASP A 75 -2.40 -8.80 -33.18
N LYS A 76 -3.45 -9.59 -32.85
CA LYS A 76 -3.90 -10.79 -33.55
C LYS A 76 -2.82 -11.86 -33.72
N LYS A 77 -1.80 -11.85 -32.86
CA LYS A 77 -0.66 -12.78 -32.92
C LYS A 77 -0.37 -13.40 -31.57
N SER A 78 -0.39 -12.61 -30.51
CA SER A 78 -0.09 -13.05 -29.15
C SER A 78 -1.31 -13.71 -28.53
N ASP A 79 -1.08 -14.69 -27.63
CA ASP A 79 -2.15 -15.21 -26.77
C ASP A 79 -2.61 -14.08 -25.83
N LYS A 80 -3.92 -13.79 -25.85
CA LYS A 80 -4.50 -12.72 -25.03
C LYS A 80 -4.21 -12.91 -23.55
N TYR A 81 -4.37 -14.12 -23.04
CA TYR A 81 -4.28 -14.40 -21.61
C TYR A 81 -2.84 -14.40 -21.11
N ASP A 82 -1.89 -14.72 -21.98
CA ASP A 82 -0.44 -14.59 -21.73
C ASP A 82 -0.01 -13.12 -21.63
N VAL A 83 -0.57 -12.28 -22.52
CA VAL A 83 -0.39 -10.82 -22.47
C VAL A 83 -1.03 -10.23 -21.21
N ASP A 84 -2.27 -10.63 -20.89
CA ASP A 84 -2.98 -10.15 -19.69
C ASP A 84 -2.20 -10.56 -18.41
N PHE A 85 -1.76 -11.83 -18.31
CA PHE A 85 -0.88 -12.31 -17.23
C PHE A 85 0.37 -11.43 -17.07
N SER A 86 1.04 -11.13 -18.19
CA SER A 86 2.26 -10.32 -18.18
C SER A 86 2.02 -8.88 -17.73
N ASN A 87 0.83 -8.33 -18.00
CA ASN A 87 0.46 -6.99 -17.54
C ASN A 87 0.09 -6.99 -16.07
N ASP A 88 -0.73 -7.95 -15.63
CA ASP A 88 -1.09 -8.11 -14.21
C ASP A 88 0.15 -8.35 -13.34
N MET A 89 1.16 -9.07 -13.84
CA MET A 89 2.45 -9.24 -13.17
C MET A 89 3.23 -7.93 -13.00
N LYS A 90 3.19 -7.03 -14.00
CA LYS A 90 3.83 -5.71 -13.89
C LYS A 90 3.11 -4.85 -12.86
N ASP A 91 1.79 -4.89 -12.85
CA ASP A 91 0.99 -4.14 -11.88
C ASP A 91 1.21 -4.66 -10.46
N LEU A 92 1.31 -5.98 -10.29
CA LEU A 92 1.69 -6.61 -9.03
C LEU A 92 3.09 -6.20 -8.57
N ASP A 93 4.10 -6.25 -9.45
CA ASP A 93 5.46 -5.79 -9.14
C ASP A 93 5.48 -4.31 -8.73
N ALA A 94 4.75 -3.45 -9.45
CA ALA A 94 4.66 -2.02 -9.16
C ALA A 94 3.95 -1.75 -7.81
N GLY A 95 2.88 -2.48 -7.52
CA GLY A 95 2.17 -2.43 -6.25
C GLY A 95 3.07 -2.84 -5.08
N LEU A 96 3.81 -3.94 -5.22
CA LEU A 96 4.76 -4.39 -4.19
C LEU A 96 5.92 -3.41 -4.01
N ALA A 97 6.45 -2.82 -5.10
CA ALA A 97 7.48 -1.80 -5.01
C ALA A 97 6.99 -0.53 -4.31
N THR A 98 5.73 -0.17 -4.49
CA THR A 98 5.11 0.97 -3.80
C THR A 98 4.87 0.64 -2.33
N ALA A 99 4.34 -0.56 -2.03
CA ALA A 99 4.16 -1.04 -0.66
C ALA A 99 5.48 -1.05 0.13
N ALA A 100 6.59 -1.43 -0.51
CA ALA A 100 7.91 -1.40 0.12
C ALA A 100 8.39 0.02 0.46
N LYS A 101 7.95 1.05 -0.27
CA LYS A 101 8.28 2.45 0.03
C LYS A 101 7.41 3.03 1.15
N LEU A 102 6.17 2.55 1.28
CA LEU A 102 5.22 2.98 2.31
C LEU A 102 5.39 2.23 3.64
N ALA A 103 6.17 1.15 3.67
CA ALA A 103 6.44 0.42 4.90
C ALA A 103 7.49 1.17 5.74
N ASP A 104 7.06 1.68 6.90
CA ASP A 104 7.88 2.50 7.81
C ASP A 104 8.89 1.71 8.65
N ASP A 105 8.74 0.39 8.76
CA ASP A 105 9.58 -0.46 9.59
C ASP A 105 9.89 -1.81 8.96
N THR A 106 10.82 -2.55 9.58
CA THR A 106 11.22 -3.89 9.14
C THR A 106 10.05 -4.88 9.17
N ALA A 107 9.08 -4.70 10.07
CA ALA A 107 7.92 -5.58 10.19
C ALA A 107 6.98 -5.47 8.97
N GLY A 108 6.88 -4.30 8.34
CA GLY A 108 6.19 -4.09 7.08
C GLY A 108 7.02 -4.49 5.84
N LEU A 109 8.33 -4.27 5.89
CA LEU A 109 9.28 -4.56 4.80
C LEU A 109 9.41 -6.08 4.53
N ASP A 110 9.54 -6.90 5.56
CA ASP A 110 9.80 -8.34 5.43
C ASP A 110 8.67 -9.10 4.68
N PRO A 111 7.37 -8.90 4.98
CA PRO A 111 6.28 -9.49 4.21
C PRO A 111 6.28 -9.07 2.74
N VAL A 112 6.53 -7.79 2.44
CA VAL A 112 6.56 -7.27 1.06
C VAL A 112 7.73 -7.86 0.29
N ALA A 113 8.90 -7.97 0.91
CA ALA A 113 10.08 -8.59 0.30
C ALA A 113 9.83 -10.08 -0.04
N ARG A 114 9.22 -10.84 0.88
CA ARG A 114 8.83 -12.24 0.64
C ARG A 114 7.79 -12.37 -0.46
N ALA A 115 6.81 -11.48 -0.51
CA ALA A 115 5.84 -11.45 -1.60
C ALA A 115 6.52 -11.20 -2.96
N ALA A 116 7.44 -10.23 -3.03
CA ALA A 116 8.21 -9.94 -4.24
C ALA A 116 9.08 -11.14 -4.67
N GLU A 117 9.64 -11.89 -3.73
CA GLU A 117 10.35 -13.14 -4.04
C GLU A 117 9.44 -14.22 -4.60
N GLY A 118 8.26 -14.42 -4.01
CA GLY A 118 7.25 -15.33 -4.52
C GLY A 118 6.82 -14.98 -5.95
N VAL A 119 6.64 -13.69 -6.25
CA VAL A 119 6.31 -13.20 -7.61
C VAL A 119 7.45 -13.48 -8.59
N ARG A 120 8.72 -13.29 -8.20
CA ARG A 120 9.87 -13.65 -9.03
C ARG A 120 9.90 -15.15 -9.34
N GLN A 121 9.69 -15.99 -8.34
CA GLN A 121 9.65 -17.43 -8.52
C GLN A 121 8.50 -17.85 -9.43
N TRP A 122 7.31 -17.28 -9.23
CA TRP A 122 6.13 -17.58 -10.05
C TRP A 122 6.36 -17.22 -11.52
N LYS A 123 6.89 -16.02 -11.81
CA LYS A 123 7.26 -15.63 -13.19
C LYS A 123 8.24 -16.61 -13.83
N GLY A 124 9.22 -17.10 -13.06
CA GLY A 124 10.18 -18.10 -13.54
C GLY A 124 9.52 -19.44 -13.88
N LEU A 125 8.63 -19.93 -13.02
CA LEU A 125 7.88 -21.17 -13.27
C LEU A 125 6.94 -21.04 -14.47
N HIS A 126 6.27 -19.89 -14.60
CA HIS A 126 5.41 -19.60 -15.74
C HIS A 126 6.20 -19.62 -17.05
N ALA A 127 7.32 -18.89 -17.11
CA ALA A 127 8.18 -18.86 -18.29
C ALA A 127 8.69 -20.27 -18.67
N ALA A 128 9.12 -21.06 -17.68
CA ALA A 128 9.55 -22.43 -17.92
C ALA A 128 8.43 -23.33 -18.45
N ALA A 129 7.19 -23.17 -17.97
CA ALA A 129 6.04 -23.89 -18.50
C ALA A 129 5.76 -23.49 -19.96
N ARG A 130 5.84 -22.20 -20.29
CA ARG A 130 5.62 -21.68 -21.65
C ARG A 130 6.67 -22.13 -22.66
N GLU A 131 7.90 -22.43 -22.22
CA GLU A 131 8.94 -23.03 -23.08
C GLU A 131 8.63 -24.49 -23.48
N THR A 132 7.79 -25.19 -22.72
CA THR A 132 7.45 -26.61 -22.95
C THR A 132 6.11 -26.85 -23.66
N ASP A 133 5.32 -25.80 -23.85
CA ASP A 133 4.03 -25.78 -24.56
C ASP A 133 4.19 -25.54 -26.07
#